data_AF-A0A1R4JWX4-F1
#
_entry.id   AF-A0A1R4JWX4-F1
#
_cell.length_a   1.000
_cell.length_b   1.000
_cell.length_c   1.000
_cell.angle_alpha   90.00
_cell.angle_beta   90.00
_cell.angle_gamma   90.00
#
_symmetry.space_group_name_H-M   'P 1'
#
loop_
_entity.id
_entity.type
_entity.pdbx_description
1 polymer ?
#
loop_
_entity_poly.entity_id
_entity_poly.type
_entity_poly.pdbx_seq_one_letter_code
_entity_poly.pdbx_strand_id
1 'polypeptide(L)'
;MERFIHVGMDAVTVEQIGQPPTGKGLLGAVITDRMPIRIPRLASDPRSAGFPEHHPPMDAFLGVPVRVGDRIYGNLYLTSGDKGPFTDEDEKLVIALAATAGIAIENAHLYDVAKTREIWSDTTADVMAAMLEVADESVLDVIAEHVGALIDVDLVVVAVPHGDDDFRVTTVHGHDAASLRGRIFPAAGTLAARALATQRAASVVGDADADQAPVDWQPGSGPTVAIPLYSGTEPLGVLTLARRLGASAFTDEDLDLAFTFAAQASVAIEVVRASEDRRRLETNRDRARIARDLHDHVIQRLFGAGLSLQAVSGTVDAATSAVLESQVDAIDAAIKDIRTVVFALGAGERGKQKRTRDRLLDTISEVFAGLSSTPRITFSGPLDSLIHAPLATELVAVLRECLTNAVKHAHARRIEVAVEITGGAVVLTVFDDGRGIPDGARLSGLANITERALLHSGLCTITSDSASGTRIEWSAPVTNSSQSGES
;
A
#
# COMPACT_ATOMS: atom_id res chain seq x y z
N MET A 1 5.72 -34.95 -30.73
CA MET A 1 5.01 -36.15 -30.25
C MET A 1 5.44 -36.37 -28.82
N GLU A 2 4.55 -36.14 -27.86
CA GLU A 2 4.89 -36.22 -26.43
C GLU A 2 4.94 -37.66 -25.91
N ARG A 3 4.19 -38.58 -26.53
CA ARG A 3 4.14 -39.99 -26.14
C ARG A 3 3.80 -40.90 -27.31
N PHE A 4 4.47 -42.05 -27.42
CA PHE A 4 4.12 -43.14 -28.34
C PHE A 4 3.62 -44.33 -27.54
N ILE A 5 2.39 -44.79 -27.81
CA ILE A 5 1.80 -45.95 -27.13
C ILE A 5 1.64 -47.05 -28.18
N HIS A 6 2.19 -48.23 -27.91
CA HIS A 6 2.08 -49.39 -28.80
C HIS A 6 1.34 -50.53 -28.10
N VAL A 7 0.69 -51.37 -28.89
CA VAL A 7 0.02 -52.60 -28.44
C VAL A 7 0.33 -53.70 -29.46
N GLY A 8 0.61 -54.91 -28.99
CA GLY A 8 0.90 -56.07 -29.84
C GLY A 8 2.40 -56.40 -30.01
N MET A 9 3.30 -55.74 -29.27
CA MET A 9 4.72 -56.10 -29.15
C MET A 9 5.06 -56.31 -27.67
N ASP A 10 5.89 -57.31 -27.37
CA ASP A 10 6.37 -57.58 -26.02
C ASP A 10 7.50 -56.61 -25.62
N ALA A 11 7.76 -56.50 -24.31
CA ALA A 11 8.71 -55.53 -23.76
C ALA A 11 10.16 -55.75 -24.24
N VAL A 12 10.58 -57.01 -24.46
CA VAL A 12 11.94 -57.33 -24.90
C VAL A 12 12.15 -56.85 -26.34
N THR A 13 11.17 -57.08 -27.21
CA THR A 13 11.19 -56.57 -28.60
C THR A 13 11.26 -55.04 -28.63
N VAL A 14 10.48 -54.35 -27.79
CA VAL A 14 10.47 -52.88 -27.74
C VAL A 14 11.80 -52.31 -27.26
N GLU A 15 12.42 -52.93 -26.26
CA GLU A 15 13.74 -52.53 -25.76
C GLU A 15 14.84 -52.72 -26.82
N GLN A 16 14.76 -53.79 -27.62
CA GLN A 16 15.69 -54.06 -28.71
C GLN A 16 15.55 -53.09 -29.90
N ILE A 17 14.32 -52.64 -30.20
CA ILE A 17 14.08 -51.59 -31.22
C ILE A 17 14.66 -50.25 -30.76
N GLY A 18 14.63 -49.98 -29.46
CA GLY A 18 15.23 -48.80 -28.84
C GLY A 18 14.34 -47.56 -28.94
N GLN A 19 14.76 -46.55 -29.71
CA GLN A 19 14.10 -45.24 -29.70
C GLN A 19 12.72 -45.28 -30.39
N PRO A 20 11.69 -44.62 -29.81
CA PRO A 20 10.38 -44.52 -30.43
C PRO A 20 10.44 -43.69 -31.73
N PRO A 21 9.52 -43.94 -32.68
CA PRO A 21 9.51 -43.24 -33.95
C PRO A 21 9.28 -41.74 -33.77
N THR A 22 10.06 -40.92 -34.46
CA THR A 22 9.99 -39.44 -34.35
C THR A 22 9.05 -38.81 -35.39
N GLY A 23 8.06 -39.54 -35.89
CA GLY A 23 7.12 -39.04 -36.91
C GLY A 23 7.75 -38.80 -38.29
N LYS A 24 8.74 -39.61 -38.69
CA LYS A 24 9.30 -39.60 -40.06
C LYS A 24 8.49 -40.51 -40.99
N GLY A 25 8.61 -40.28 -42.29
CA GLY A 25 7.96 -41.09 -43.33
C GLY A 25 6.43 -41.07 -43.22
N LEU A 26 5.78 -42.23 -43.34
CA LEU A 26 4.32 -42.34 -43.34
C LEU A 26 3.67 -41.91 -42.02
N LEU A 27 4.34 -42.08 -40.88
CA LEU A 27 3.83 -41.58 -39.60
C LEU A 27 3.76 -40.04 -39.61
N GLY A 28 4.76 -39.40 -40.21
CA GLY A 28 4.81 -37.95 -40.45
C GLY A 28 3.77 -37.48 -41.45
N ALA A 29 3.55 -38.23 -42.52
CA ALA A 29 2.55 -37.89 -43.53
C ALA A 29 1.14 -37.78 -42.92
N VAL A 30 0.75 -38.68 -42.02
CA VAL A 30 -0.56 -38.59 -41.33
C VAL A 30 -0.65 -37.30 -40.48
N ILE A 31 0.46 -36.90 -39.83
CA ILE A 31 0.54 -35.67 -39.04
C ILE A 31 0.38 -34.43 -39.93
N THR A 32 1.09 -34.40 -41.07
CA THR A 32 1.13 -33.24 -41.98
C THR A 32 -0.14 -33.13 -42.81
N ASP A 33 -0.57 -34.23 -43.42
CA ASP A 33 -1.69 -34.25 -44.37
C ASP A 33 -3.04 -34.17 -43.65
N ARG A 34 -3.08 -34.52 -42.36
CA ARG A 34 -4.29 -34.49 -41.49
C ARG A 34 -5.45 -35.30 -42.05
N MET A 35 -5.14 -36.31 -42.87
CA MET A 35 -6.09 -37.22 -43.50
C MET A 35 -5.73 -38.69 -43.23
N PRO A 36 -6.71 -39.60 -43.24
CA PRO A 36 -6.44 -41.03 -43.22
C PRO A 36 -5.51 -41.44 -44.37
N ILE A 37 -4.55 -42.31 -44.08
CA ILE A 37 -3.65 -42.91 -45.06
C ILE A 37 -3.76 -44.42 -44.94
N ARG A 38 -4.31 -45.06 -45.97
CA ARG A 38 -4.41 -46.52 -46.09
C ARG A 38 -3.55 -47.01 -47.24
N ILE A 39 -2.57 -47.86 -46.93
CA ILE A 39 -1.61 -48.38 -47.91
C ILE A 39 -1.55 -49.91 -47.78
N PRO A 40 -1.74 -50.66 -48.88
CA PRO A 40 -1.73 -52.11 -48.85
C PRO A 40 -0.31 -52.69 -48.73
N ARG A 41 0.72 -51.99 -49.23
CA ARG A 41 2.13 -52.39 -49.14
C ARG A 41 3.05 -51.21 -48.86
N LEU A 42 3.63 -51.17 -47.66
CA LEU A 42 4.47 -50.09 -47.15
C LEU A 42 5.69 -49.83 -48.03
N ALA A 43 6.33 -50.89 -48.53
CA ALA A 43 7.50 -50.78 -49.40
C ALA A 43 7.21 -50.11 -50.76
N SER A 44 5.94 -49.99 -51.15
CA SER A 44 5.55 -49.36 -52.42
C SER A 44 5.29 -47.86 -52.33
N ASP A 45 5.16 -47.30 -51.13
CA ASP A 45 4.93 -45.86 -50.94
C ASP A 45 6.28 -45.11 -50.81
N PRO A 46 6.50 -44.04 -51.61
CA PRO A 46 7.77 -43.30 -51.60
C PRO A 46 8.06 -42.58 -50.27
N ARG A 47 7.06 -42.41 -49.40
CA ARG A 47 7.21 -41.82 -48.06
C ARG A 47 7.69 -42.85 -47.03
N SER A 48 7.83 -44.12 -47.40
CA SER A 48 8.31 -45.16 -46.48
C SER A 48 9.77 -44.91 -46.09
N ALA A 49 10.05 -44.87 -44.79
CA ALA A 49 11.38 -44.56 -44.24
C ALA A 49 12.16 -45.82 -43.79
N GLY A 50 11.62 -47.01 -44.02
CA GLY A 50 12.15 -48.27 -43.50
C GLY A 50 11.91 -48.46 -42.00
N PHE A 51 12.54 -49.49 -41.44
CA PHE A 51 12.39 -49.87 -40.02
C PHE A 51 13.75 -49.96 -39.32
N PRO A 52 13.82 -49.68 -38.01
CA PRO A 52 15.00 -49.94 -37.18
C PRO A 52 15.38 -51.43 -37.16
N GLU A 53 16.63 -51.71 -36.77
CA GLU A 53 17.09 -53.08 -36.51
C GLU A 53 16.20 -53.73 -35.43
N HIS A 54 15.83 -55.00 -35.60
CA HIS A 54 14.91 -55.76 -34.74
C HIS A 54 13.42 -55.38 -34.78
N HIS A 55 13.03 -54.39 -35.59
CA HIS A 55 11.60 -54.06 -35.75
C HIS A 55 10.85 -55.19 -36.49
N PRO A 56 9.67 -55.64 -35.99
CA PRO A 56 8.85 -56.63 -36.68
C PRO A 56 8.46 -56.19 -38.11
N PRO A 57 8.37 -57.13 -39.07
CA PRO A 57 7.94 -56.77 -40.43
C PRO A 57 6.50 -56.25 -40.42
N MET A 58 6.29 -55.15 -41.15
CA MET A 58 4.97 -54.56 -41.39
C MET A 58 4.82 -54.32 -42.89
N ASP A 59 3.69 -54.71 -43.46
CA ASP A 59 3.42 -54.49 -44.89
C ASP A 59 2.18 -53.63 -45.12
N ALA A 60 1.01 -53.97 -44.59
CA ALA A 60 -0.14 -53.07 -44.67
C ALA A 60 -0.11 -52.03 -43.55
N PHE A 61 -0.55 -50.82 -43.88
CA PHE A 61 -0.59 -49.67 -42.97
C PHE A 61 -1.92 -48.93 -43.08
N LEU A 62 -2.46 -48.56 -41.93
CA LEU A 62 -3.60 -47.65 -41.81
C LEU A 62 -3.29 -46.64 -40.72
N GLY A 63 -3.10 -45.38 -41.11
CA GLY A 63 -2.91 -44.25 -40.22
C GLY A 63 -4.14 -43.35 -40.23
N VAL A 64 -4.68 -43.01 -39.07
CA VAL A 64 -5.88 -42.16 -38.95
C VAL A 64 -5.66 -41.09 -37.89
N PRO A 65 -5.92 -39.80 -38.20
CA PRO A 65 -5.81 -38.73 -37.20
C PRO A 65 -6.94 -38.81 -36.16
N VAL A 66 -6.59 -38.62 -34.90
CA VAL A 66 -7.52 -38.47 -33.77
C VAL A 66 -7.82 -36.99 -33.63
N ARG A 67 -9.06 -36.58 -33.95
CA ARG A 67 -9.45 -35.16 -34.00
C ARG A 67 -10.84 -34.92 -33.44
N VAL A 68 -11.05 -33.71 -32.92
CA VAL A 68 -12.38 -33.16 -32.64
C VAL A 68 -12.47 -31.77 -33.25
N GLY A 69 -13.49 -31.54 -34.09
CA GLY A 69 -13.55 -30.37 -34.96
C GLY A 69 -12.30 -30.25 -35.82
N ASP A 70 -11.60 -29.12 -35.70
CA ASP A 70 -10.37 -28.79 -36.41
C ASP A 70 -9.08 -29.12 -35.62
N ARG A 71 -9.21 -29.54 -34.34
CA ARG A 71 -8.08 -29.82 -33.46
C ARG A 71 -7.69 -31.31 -33.52
N ILE A 72 -6.41 -31.58 -33.74
CA ILE A 72 -5.85 -32.93 -33.76
C ILE A 72 -5.16 -33.20 -32.42
N TYR A 73 -5.57 -34.26 -31.75
CA TYR A 73 -5.05 -34.70 -30.45
C TYR A 73 -3.97 -35.78 -30.59
N GLY A 74 -3.89 -36.45 -31.76
CA GLY A 74 -2.89 -37.48 -32.02
C GLY A 74 -3.21 -38.26 -33.29
N ASN A 75 -2.60 -39.44 -33.45
CA ASN A 75 -2.86 -40.34 -34.57
C ASN A 75 -2.90 -41.80 -34.09
N LEU A 76 -3.77 -42.59 -34.70
CA LEU A 76 -3.79 -44.04 -34.59
C LEU A 76 -3.07 -44.65 -35.78
N TYR A 77 -2.20 -45.62 -35.51
CA TYR A 77 -1.48 -46.37 -36.53
C TYR A 77 -1.74 -47.86 -36.35
N LEU A 78 -2.19 -48.51 -37.41
CA LEU A 78 -2.45 -49.93 -37.43
C LEU A 78 -1.60 -50.59 -38.52
N THR A 79 -1.13 -51.79 -38.19
CA THR A 79 -0.55 -52.73 -39.14
C THR A 79 -1.27 -54.07 -38.99
N SER A 80 -1.38 -54.83 -40.08
CA SER A 80 -2.16 -56.08 -40.10
C SER A 80 -1.30 -57.35 -39.99
N GLY A 81 0.03 -57.23 -39.95
CA GLY A 81 0.94 -58.38 -40.00
C GLY A 81 0.61 -59.28 -41.20
N ASP A 82 0.31 -60.55 -40.94
CA ASP A 82 0.00 -61.55 -41.98
C ASP A 82 -1.47 -61.56 -42.44
N LYS A 83 -2.32 -60.66 -41.93
CA LYS A 83 -3.77 -60.67 -42.19
C LYS A 83 -4.18 -60.00 -43.51
N GLY A 84 -3.23 -59.50 -44.30
CA GLY A 84 -3.49 -58.85 -45.59
C GLY A 84 -3.84 -57.35 -45.48
N PRO A 85 -4.15 -56.68 -46.60
CA PRO A 85 -4.36 -55.23 -46.63
C PRO A 85 -5.69 -54.81 -45.97
N PHE A 86 -5.69 -53.63 -45.34
CA PHE A 86 -6.91 -53.01 -44.81
C PHE A 86 -7.89 -52.66 -45.92
N THR A 87 -9.19 -52.84 -45.66
CA THR A 87 -10.30 -52.50 -46.55
C THR A 87 -10.83 -51.08 -46.30
N ASP A 88 -11.75 -50.61 -47.15
CA ASP A 88 -12.49 -49.36 -46.91
C ASP A 88 -13.36 -49.43 -45.65
N GLU A 89 -13.82 -50.63 -45.28
CA GLU A 89 -14.62 -50.83 -44.07
C GLU A 89 -13.76 -50.73 -42.81
N ASP A 90 -12.54 -51.28 -42.84
CA ASP A 90 -11.56 -51.13 -41.75
C ASP A 90 -11.20 -49.66 -41.53
N GLU A 91 -10.97 -48.91 -42.62
CA GLU A 91 -10.69 -47.48 -42.55
C GLU A 91 -11.83 -46.70 -41.88
N LYS A 92 -13.08 -46.94 -42.30
CA LYS A 92 -14.27 -46.30 -41.70
C LYS A 92 -14.42 -46.64 -40.22
N LEU A 93 -14.15 -47.88 -39.82
CA LEU A 93 -14.21 -48.32 -38.44
C LEU A 93 -13.16 -47.60 -37.58
N VAL A 94 -11.91 -47.52 -38.06
CA VAL A 94 -10.83 -46.82 -37.35
C VAL A 94 -11.09 -45.31 -37.29
N ILE A 95 -11.68 -44.70 -38.33
CA ILE A 95 -12.11 -43.30 -38.28
C ILE A 95 -13.16 -43.08 -37.19
N ALA A 96 -14.17 -43.97 -37.09
CA ALA A 96 -15.19 -43.87 -36.04
C ALA A 96 -14.59 -44.05 -34.62
N LEU A 97 -13.63 -44.97 -34.49
CA LEU A 97 -12.89 -45.16 -33.24
C LEU A 97 -12.05 -43.93 -32.89
N ALA A 98 -11.33 -43.36 -33.87
CA ALA A 98 -10.52 -42.16 -33.70
C ALA A 98 -11.38 -40.94 -33.29
N ALA A 99 -12.58 -40.80 -33.87
CA ALA A 99 -13.51 -39.75 -33.47
C ALA A 99 -13.98 -39.93 -32.02
N THR A 100 -14.33 -41.16 -31.62
CA THR A 100 -14.76 -41.46 -30.24
C THR A 100 -13.62 -41.22 -29.23
N ALA A 101 -12.41 -41.66 -29.57
CA ALA A 101 -11.21 -41.42 -28.77
C ALA A 101 -10.90 -39.91 -28.67
N GLY A 102 -11.06 -39.16 -29.76
CA GLY A 102 -10.90 -37.71 -29.77
C GLY A 102 -11.82 -37.03 -28.76
N ILE A 103 -13.12 -37.36 -28.78
CA ILE A 103 -14.10 -36.82 -27.83
C ILE A 103 -13.72 -37.17 -26.38
N ALA A 104 -13.30 -38.41 -26.13
CA ALA A 104 -12.90 -38.84 -24.79
C ALA A 104 -11.64 -38.09 -24.29
N ILE A 105 -10.65 -37.89 -25.15
CA ILE A 105 -9.42 -37.13 -24.83
C ILE A 105 -9.76 -35.66 -24.58
N GLU A 106 -10.60 -35.05 -25.40
CA GLU A 106 -11.03 -33.67 -25.22
C GLU A 106 -11.80 -33.50 -23.90
N ASN A 107 -12.72 -34.41 -23.59
CA ASN A 107 -13.44 -34.38 -22.32
C ASN A 107 -12.52 -34.52 -21.11
N ALA A 108 -11.54 -35.43 -21.17
CA ALA A 108 -10.55 -35.59 -20.10
C ALA A 108 -9.71 -34.31 -19.93
N HIS A 109 -9.24 -33.73 -21.04
CA HIS A 109 -8.48 -32.48 -21.02
C HIS A 109 -9.31 -31.31 -20.45
N LEU A 110 -10.56 -31.17 -20.89
CA LEU A 110 -11.47 -30.14 -20.37
C LEU A 110 -11.76 -30.35 -18.88
N TYR A 111 -11.91 -31.60 -18.43
CA TYR A 111 -12.08 -31.92 -17.03
C TYR A 111 -10.85 -31.56 -16.20
N ASP A 112 -9.64 -31.90 -16.67
CA ASP A 112 -8.39 -31.55 -15.98
C ASP A 112 -8.19 -30.03 -15.89
N VAL A 113 -8.46 -29.30 -16.97
CA VAL A 113 -8.44 -27.83 -16.98
C VAL A 113 -9.48 -27.26 -16.01
N ALA A 114 -10.71 -27.77 -16.02
CA ALA A 114 -11.77 -27.32 -15.12
C ALA A 114 -11.42 -27.59 -13.64
N LYS A 115 -10.87 -28.77 -13.34
CA LYS A 115 -10.48 -29.16 -11.99
C LYS A 115 -9.29 -28.35 -11.48
N THR A 116 -8.29 -28.11 -12.34
CA THR A 116 -7.17 -27.22 -12.02
C THR A 116 -7.67 -25.81 -11.73
N ARG A 117 -8.63 -25.32 -12.52
CA ARG A 117 -9.27 -24.01 -12.32
C ARG A 117 -10.09 -23.94 -11.02
N GLU A 118 -10.77 -25.01 -10.64
CA GLU A 118 -11.53 -25.11 -9.38
C GLU A 118 -10.59 -25.04 -8.16
N ILE A 119 -9.55 -25.88 -8.14
CA ILE A 119 -8.50 -25.84 -7.10
C ILE A 119 -7.86 -24.45 -7.04
N TRP A 120 -7.63 -23.83 -8.20
CA TRP A 120 -7.13 -22.46 -8.26
C TRP A 120 -8.08 -21.45 -7.61
N SER A 121 -9.37 -21.56 -7.89
CA SER A 121 -10.39 -20.66 -7.36
C SER A 121 -10.49 -20.74 -5.84
N ASP A 122 -10.51 -21.95 -5.28
CA ASP A 122 -10.63 -22.16 -3.82
C ASP A 122 -9.39 -21.64 -3.08
N THR A 123 -8.20 -22.02 -3.55
CA THR A 123 -6.93 -21.57 -2.94
C THR A 123 -6.81 -20.05 -2.97
N THR A 124 -7.23 -19.42 -4.08
CA THR A 124 -7.22 -17.95 -4.20
C THR A 124 -8.19 -17.29 -3.23
N ALA A 125 -9.37 -17.86 -3.02
CA ALA A 125 -10.38 -17.31 -2.11
C ALA A 125 -9.90 -17.33 -0.66
N ASP A 126 -9.27 -18.43 -0.24
CA ASP A 126 -8.67 -18.54 1.11
C ASP A 126 -7.55 -17.53 1.31
N VAL A 127 -6.72 -17.33 0.30
CA VAL A 127 -5.63 -16.33 0.30
C VAL A 127 -6.18 -14.91 0.41
N MET A 128 -7.21 -14.58 -0.37
CA MET A 128 -7.88 -13.28 -0.29
C MET A 128 -8.56 -13.07 1.06
N ALA A 129 -9.20 -14.10 1.62
CA ALA A 129 -9.82 -14.04 2.94
C ALA A 129 -8.77 -13.79 4.02
N ALA A 130 -7.64 -14.50 3.99
CA ALA A 130 -6.52 -14.27 4.89
C ALA A 130 -6.00 -12.83 4.78
N MET A 131 -5.82 -12.30 3.55
CA MET A 131 -5.38 -10.91 3.33
C MET A 131 -6.32 -9.87 3.95
N LEU A 132 -7.63 -10.11 3.95
CA LEU A 132 -8.62 -9.19 4.53
C LEU A 132 -8.62 -9.16 6.07
N GLU A 133 -8.04 -10.17 6.73
CA GLU A 133 -7.93 -10.22 8.19
C GLU A 133 -6.67 -9.53 8.73
N VAL A 134 -5.68 -9.26 7.87
CA VAL A 134 -4.38 -8.70 8.28
C VAL A 134 -4.21 -7.23 7.86
N ALA A 135 -3.24 -6.54 8.47
CA ALA A 135 -2.91 -5.15 8.14
C ALA A 135 -2.22 -5.03 6.76
N ASP A 136 -2.15 -3.82 6.19
CA ASP A 136 -1.60 -3.55 4.85
C ASP A 136 -0.20 -4.17 4.60
N GLU A 137 0.74 -4.04 5.55
CA GLU A 137 2.10 -4.59 5.37
C GLU A 137 2.12 -6.13 5.34
N SER A 138 1.19 -6.78 6.03
CA SER A 138 1.06 -8.24 6.03
C SER A 138 0.38 -8.79 4.79
N VAL A 139 -0.44 -8.00 4.07
CA VAL A 139 -1.01 -8.43 2.79
C VAL A 139 0.11 -8.66 1.77
N LEU A 140 1.07 -7.73 1.68
CA LEU A 140 2.24 -7.84 0.81
C LEU A 140 3.10 -9.06 1.13
N ASP A 141 3.27 -9.38 2.42
CA ASP A 141 3.98 -10.59 2.86
C ASP A 141 3.27 -11.87 2.37
N VAL A 142 1.94 -11.96 2.48
CA VAL A 142 1.17 -13.13 2.01
C VAL A 142 1.29 -13.31 0.49
N ILE A 143 1.28 -12.23 -0.29
CA ILE A 143 1.42 -12.29 -1.76
C ILE A 143 2.81 -12.79 -2.13
N ALA A 144 3.85 -12.25 -1.49
CA ALA A 144 5.22 -12.64 -1.79
C ALA A 144 5.48 -14.12 -1.48
N GLU A 145 4.91 -14.61 -0.38
CA GLU A 145 4.94 -16.02 -0.01
C GLU A 145 4.22 -16.89 -1.06
N HIS A 146 3.00 -16.52 -1.46
CA HIS A 146 2.22 -17.29 -2.44
C HIS A 146 2.89 -17.33 -3.81
N VAL A 147 3.34 -16.18 -4.31
CA VAL A 147 4.03 -16.12 -5.60
C VAL A 147 5.32 -16.95 -5.56
N GLY A 148 6.06 -16.90 -4.46
CA GLY A 148 7.28 -17.71 -4.27
C GLY A 148 7.03 -19.21 -4.10
N ALA A 149 5.84 -19.62 -3.68
CA ALA A 149 5.47 -21.03 -3.56
C ALA A 149 5.04 -21.66 -4.90
N LEU A 150 4.64 -20.84 -5.86
CA LEU A 150 3.98 -21.29 -7.10
C LEU A 150 4.84 -21.10 -8.33
N ILE A 151 5.67 -20.06 -8.34
CA ILE A 151 6.62 -19.78 -9.40
C ILE A 151 8.00 -20.18 -8.87
N ASP A 152 8.77 -20.93 -9.65
CA ASP A 152 10.16 -21.24 -9.32
C ASP A 152 10.99 -19.95 -9.38
N VAL A 153 11.20 -19.32 -8.22
CA VAL A 153 11.94 -18.07 -8.04
C VAL A 153 12.87 -18.17 -6.84
N ASP A 154 14.01 -17.51 -6.93
CA ASP A 154 14.97 -17.46 -5.83
C ASP A 154 14.67 -16.33 -4.84
N LEU A 155 13.97 -15.30 -5.33
CA LEU A 155 13.68 -14.09 -4.58
C LEU A 155 12.40 -13.43 -5.08
N VAL A 156 11.55 -13.05 -4.12
CA VAL A 156 10.38 -12.20 -4.29
C VAL A 156 10.50 -11.00 -3.37
N VAL A 157 10.39 -9.80 -3.92
CA VAL A 157 10.55 -8.55 -3.17
C VAL A 157 9.38 -7.63 -3.47
N VAL A 158 8.83 -6.99 -2.44
CA VAL A 158 7.96 -5.82 -2.63
C VAL A 158 8.68 -4.58 -2.14
N ALA A 159 8.81 -3.62 -3.06
CA ALA A 159 9.37 -2.31 -2.79
C ALA A 159 8.28 -1.24 -2.95
N VAL A 160 8.15 -0.36 -1.96
CA VAL A 160 7.15 0.73 -1.96
C VAL A 160 7.86 2.09 -2.09
N PRO A 161 7.23 3.11 -2.71
CA PRO A 161 7.79 4.45 -2.76
C PRO A 161 8.11 4.98 -1.34
N HIS A 162 9.26 5.61 -1.18
CA HIS A 162 9.73 6.18 0.07
C HIS A 162 10.27 7.60 -0.15
N GLY A 163 9.42 8.61 0.04
CA GLY A 163 9.74 9.97 -0.39
C GLY A 163 9.59 10.10 -1.91
N ASP A 164 10.28 11.09 -2.49
CA ASP A 164 10.10 11.45 -3.90
C ASP A 164 10.97 10.60 -4.85
N ASP A 165 12.17 10.20 -4.42
CA ASP A 165 13.18 9.61 -5.30
C ASP A 165 13.66 8.20 -4.91
N ASP A 166 13.17 7.63 -3.81
CA ASP A 166 13.64 6.35 -3.27
C ASP A 166 12.53 5.29 -3.18
N PHE A 167 12.94 4.03 -3.14
CA PHE A 167 12.11 2.90 -2.74
C PHE A 167 12.58 2.32 -1.40
N ARG A 168 11.63 1.81 -0.63
CA ARG A 168 11.89 0.99 0.57
C ARG A 168 11.40 -0.43 0.34
N VAL A 169 12.25 -1.41 0.57
CA VAL A 169 11.88 -2.82 0.60
C VAL A 169 11.05 -3.11 1.86
N THR A 170 9.79 -3.52 1.70
CA THR A 170 8.89 -3.84 2.83
C THR A 170 8.77 -5.34 3.06
N THR A 171 8.78 -6.10 1.98
CA THR A 171 8.55 -7.54 1.97
C THR A 171 9.64 -8.21 1.18
N VAL A 172 10.11 -9.35 1.69
CA VAL A 172 11.09 -10.19 1.02
C VAL A 172 10.80 -11.65 1.33
N HIS A 173 10.77 -12.47 0.29
CA HIS A 173 10.63 -13.92 0.36
C HIS A 173 11.72 -14.58 -0.48
N GLY A 174 12.36 -15.64 0.03
CA GLY A 174 13.50 -16.29 -0.63
C GLY A 174 14.83 -16.06 0.08
N HIS A 175 15.94 -16.25 -0.64
CA HIS A 175 17.29 -16.16 -0.05
C HIS A 175 17.61 -14.73 0.43
N ASP A 176 18.44 -14.59 1.46
CA ASP A 176 18.90 -13.31 2.01
C ASP A 176 17.80 -12.36 2.56
N ALA A 177 16.55 -12.82 2.73
CA ALA A 177 15.40 -11.98 3.10
C ALA A 177 15.63 -11.04 4.30
N ALA A 178 16.31 -11.53 5.34
CA ALA A 178 16.62 -10.75 6.55
C ALA A 178 17.55 -9.55 6.29
N SER A 179 18.42 -9.63 5.29
CA SER A 179 19.38 -8.56 4.96
C SER A 179 18.79 -7.45 4.07
N LEU A 180 17.65 -7.74 3.43
CA LEU A 180 17.06 -6.90 2.39
C LEU A 180 15.82 -6.16 2.89
N ARG A 181 15.10 -6.73 3.87
CA ARG A 181 13.92 -6.10 4.45
C ARG A 181 14.30 -4.78 5.12
N GLY A 182 13.55 -3.71 4.80
CA GLY A 182 13.78 -2.35 5.28
C GLY A 182 14.86 -1.57 4.54
N ARG A 183 15.55 -2.17 3.56
CA ARG A 183 16.56 -1.49 2.75
C ARG A 183 15.92 -0.38 1.91
N ILE A 184 16.59 0.77 1.85
CA ILE A 184 16.21 1.91 1.01
C ILE A 184 17.20 2.00 -0.15
N PHE A 185 16.70 2.24 -1.37
CA PHE A 185 17.51 2.38 -2.57
C PHE A 185 16.92 3.41 -3.54
N PRO A 186 17.74 4.09 -4.36
CA PRO A 186 17.27 5.08 -5.32
C PRO A 186 16.33 4.47 -6.36
N ALA A 187 15.23 5.15 -6.67
CA ALA A 187 14.31 4.72 -7.73
C ALA A 187 14.93 4.89 -9.13
N ALA A 188 15.73 5.94 -9.32
CA ALA A 188 16.28 6.31 -10.62
C ALA A 188 17.04 5.15 -11.29
N GLY A 189 16.65 4.84 -12.52
CA GLY A 189 17.22 3.78 -13.33
C GLY A 189 16.70 2.37 -13.03
N THR A 190 16.05 2.13 -11.89
CA THR A 190 15.68 0.76 -11.53
C THR A 190 14.58 0.16 -12.42
N LEU A 191 14.55 -1.18 -12.50
CA LEU A 191 13.46 -1.91 -13.16
C LEU A 191 12.10 -1.60 -12.53
N ALA A 192 12.07 -1.42 -11.20
CA ALA A 192 10.90 -1.03 -10.45
C ALA A 192 10.37 0.36 -10.85
N ALA A 193 11.24 1.36 -10.98
CA ALA A 193 10.84 2.67 -11.46
C ALA A 193 10.30 2.62 -12.90
N ARG A 194 10.92 1.82 -13.77
CA ARG A 194 10.43 1.62 -15.15
C ARG A 194 9.04 0.99 -15.17
N ALA A 195 8.78 0.01 -14.32
CA ALA A 195 7.48 -0.63 -14.20
C ALA A 195 6.39 0.36 -13.75
N LEU A 196 6.68 1.19 -12.75
CA LEU A 196 5.74 2.24 -12.30
C LEU A 196 5.55 3.35 -13.33
N ALA A 197 6.62 3.78 -14.01
CA ALA A 197 6.52 4.84 -15.02
C ALA A 197 5.68 4.42 -16.24
N THR A 198 5.77 3.15 -16.64
CA THR A 198 5.05 2.61 -17.80
C THR A 198 3.70 1.99 -17.46
N GLN A 199 3.40 1.81 -16.16
CA GLN A 199 2.25 1.06 -15.65
C GLN A 199 2.14 -0.35 -16.26
N ARG A 200 3.28 -0.96 -16.58
CA ARG A 200 3.40 -2.28 -17.20
C ARG A 200 4.53 -3.03 -16.54
N ALA A 201 4.50 -4.36 -16.58
CA ALA A 201 5.66 -5.10 -16.12
C ALA A 201 6.88 -4.78 -16.99
N ALA A 202 8.03 -4.77 -16.34
CA ALA A 202 9.31 -4.64 -16.99
C ALA A 202 10.15 -5.86 -16.65
N SER A 203 10.83 -6.44 -17.64
CA SER A 203 11.70 -7.61 -17.45
C SER A 203 13.10 -7.34 -17.97
N VAL A 204 14.05 -8.15 -17.50
CA VAL A 204 15.44 -8.22 -17.97
C VAL A 204 15.85 -9.69 -18.05
N VAL A 205 16.49 -10.09 -19.15
CA VAL A 205 16.95 -11.47 -19.39
C VAL A 205 18.48 -11.53 -19.30
N GLY A 206 19.03 -11.56 -18.08
CA GLY A 206 20.46 -11.74 -17.81
C GLY A 206 21.39 -10.57 -18.18
N ASP A 207 22.71 -10.82 -18.13
CA ASP A 207 23.80 -9.82 -18.25
C ASP A 207 23.87 -9.09 -19.61
N ALA A 208 23.21 -9.57 -20.66
CA ALA A 208 23.31 -8.98 -21.99
C ALA A 208 22.60 -7.61 -22.11
N ASP A 209 21.66 -7.33 -21.18
CA ASP A 209 21.01 -6.03 -21.02
C ASP A 209 21.64 -5.21 -19.87
N ALA A 210 22.84 -5.56 -19.39
CA ALA A 210 23.50 -4.90 -18.25
C ALA A 210 23.75 -3.40 -18.45
N ASP A 211 23.94 -2.93 -19.70
CA ASP A 211 24.06 -1.51 -20.02
C ASP A 211 22.72 -0.75 -19.92
N GLN A 212 21.59 -1.46 -19.83
CA GLN A 212 20.22 -0.94 -19.61
C GLN A 212 19.51 -1.53 -18.38
N ALA A 213 20.25 -2.23 -17.51
CA ALA A 213 19.79 -2.75 -16.25
C ALA A 213 20.52 -2.02 -15.11
N PRO A 214 20.05 -0.83 -14.72
CA PRO A 214 20.60 -0.13 -13.58
C PRO A 214 20.22 -0.93 -12.34
N VAL A 215 21.24 -1.61 -11.80
CA VAL A 215 21.36 -2.04 -10.41
C VAL A 215 20.04 -2.58 -9.86
N ASP A 216 19.78 -3.88 -10.08
CA ASP A 216 19.04 -4.56 -9.05
C ASP A 216 19.88 -4.39 -7.77
N TRP A 217 19.26 -3.87 -6.73
CA TRP A 217 19.87 -3.54 -5.44
C TRP A 217 20.60 -4.75 -4.82
N GLN A 218 20.42 -5.95 -5.37
CA GLN A 218 21.27 -7.12 -5.20
C GLN A 218 22.09 -7.46 -6.46
N PRO A 219 23.44 -7.41 -6.37
CA PRO A 219 24.32 -8.05 -7.35
C PRO A 219 24.08 -9.56 -7.40
N GLY A 220 24.11 -10.17 -8.59
CA GLY A 220 24.05 -11.63 -8.78
C GLY A 220 22.67 -12.20 -9.16
N SER A 221 21.67 -11.34 -9.37
CA SER A 221 20.38 -11.73 -9.94
C SER A 221 20.51 -12.02 -11.44
N GLY A 222 19.82 -13.07 -11.89
CA GLY A 222 19.68 -13.48 -13.29
C GLY A 222 18.42 -12.86 -13.92
N PRO A 223 17.56 -13.65 -14.58
CA PRO A 223 16.28 -13.15 -15.08
C PRO A 223 15.45 -12.50 -13.96
N THR A 224 15.01 -11.27 -14.19
CA THR A 224 14.21 -10.48 -13.23
C THR A 224 12.99 -9.85 -13.92
N VAL A 225 11.86 -9.83 -13.22
CA VAL A 225 10.62 -9.18 -13.64
C VAL A 225 10.13 -8.27 -12.51
N ALA A 226 9.74 -7.04 -12.85
CA ALA A 226 9.11 -6.10 -11.95
C ALA A 226 7.67 -5.81 -12.41
N ILE A 227 6.71 -6.00 -11.52
CA ILE A 227 5.27 -5.83 -11.75
C ILE A 227 4.77 -4.70 -10.86
N PRO A 228 4.18 -3.64 -11.42
CA PRO A 228 3.70 -2.53 -10.61
C PRO A 228 2.37 -2.89 -9.92
N LEU A 229 2.21 -2.44 -8.68
CA LEU A 229 1.01 -2.61 -7.86
C LEU A 229 0.31 -1.25 -7.72
N TYR A 230 -1.01 -1.19 -7.93
CA TYR A 230 -1.78 0.07 -7.92
C TYR A 230 -3.08 -0.06 -7.15
N SER A 231 -3.44 0.98 -6.41
CA SER A 231 -4.79 1.19 -5.88
C SER A 231 -5.42 2.31 -6.69
N GLY A 232 -6.26 1.97 -7.67
CA GLY A 232 -6.76 2.94 -8.65
C GLY A 232 -5.59 3.58 -9.44
N THR A 233 -5.32 4.86 -9.21
CA THR A 233 -4.22 5.59 -9.87
C THR A 233 -2.99 5.77 -8.97
N GLU A 234 -3.06 5.35 -7.70
CA GLU A 234 -1.96 5.50 -6.74
C GLU A 234 -1.02 4.29 -6.80
N PRO A 235 0.29 4.48 -7.00
CA PRO A 235 1.26 3.38 -6.97
C PRO A 235 1.43 2.86 -5.54
N LEU A 236 1.04 1.61 -5.30
CA LEU A 236 1.23 0.93 -4.03
C LEU A 236 2.67 0.48 -3.84
N GLY A 237 3.32 0.07 -4.93
CA GLY A 237 4.67 -0.47 -4.92
C GLY A 237 4.95 -1.31 -6.16
N VAL A 238 5.99 -2.12 -6.08
CA VAL A 238 6.43 -3.00 -7.16
C VAL A 238 6.77 -4.37 -6.59
N LEU A 239 6.14 -5.40 -7.14
CA LEU A 239 6.48 -6.80 -6.92
C LEU A 239 7.60 -7.19 -7.88
N THR A 240 8.75 -7.59 -7.35
CA THR A 240 9.91 -8.00 -8.13
C THR A 240 10.17 -9.49 -7.92
N LEU A 241 10.31 -10.23 -9.02
CA LEU A 241 10.64 -11.64 -9.07
C LEU A 241 12.00 -11.80 -9.70
N ALA A 242 12.92 -12.47 -9.01
CA ALA A 242 14.26 -12.71 -9.52
C ALA A 242 14.64 -14.19 -9.38
N ARG A 243 15.33 -14.70 -10.40
CA ARG A 243 16.03 -15.98 -10.38
C ARG A 243 17.53 -15.74 -10.30
N ARG A 244 18.31 -16.75 -9.88
CA ARG A 244 19.77 -16.69 -9.88
C ARG A 244 20.35 -16.53 -11.28
N LEU A 245 21.54 -15.95 -11.36
CA LEU A 245 22.31 -15.88 -12.59
C LEU A 245 22.49 -17.27 -13.23
N GLY A 246 22.18 -17.38 -14.52
CA GLY A 246 22.25 -18.64 -15.28
C GLY A 246 20.97 -19.48 -15.27
N ALA A 247 19.93 -19.08 -14.54
CA ALA A 247 18.61 -19.70 -14.61
C ALA A 247 17.88 -19.40 -15.92
N SER A 248 16.85 -20.19 -16.24
CA SER A 248 15.97 -19.96 -17.40
C SER A 248 15.14 -18.69 -17.24
N ALA A 249 14.83 -18.05 -18.36
CA ALA A 249 13.89 -16.93 -18.41
C ALA A 249 12.50 -17.35 -17.90
N PHE A 250 11.73 -16.38 -17.41
CA PHE A 250 10.33 -16.58 -17.05
C PHE A 250 9.51 -16.98 -18.28
N THR A 251 8.64 -17.96 -18.11
CA THR A 251 7.68 -18.37 -19.15
C THR A 251 6.47 -17.43 -19.15
N ASP A 252 5.68 -17.45 -20.23
CA ASP A 252 4.41 -16.69 -20.28
C ASP A 252 3.45 -17.13 -19.17
N GLU A 253 3.47 -18.42 -18.81
CA GLU A 253 2.68 -18.98 -17.71
C GLU A 253 3.12 -18.45 -16.33
N ASP A 254 4.44 -18.34 -16.09
CA ASP A 254 4.96 -17.71 -14.88
C ASP A 254 4.48 -16.25 -14.77
N LEU A 255 4.54 -15.51 -15.88
CA LEU A 255 4.15 -14.10 -15.91
C LEU A 255 2.65 -13.92 -15.70
N ASP A 256 1.81 -14.69 -16.38
CA ASP A 256 0.35 -14.64 -16.22
C ASP A 256 -0.07 -14.92 -14.78
N LEU A 257 0.59 -15.87 -14.11
CA LEU A 257 0.35 -16.17 -12.71
C LEU A 257 0.75 -14.99 -11.80
N ALA A 258 1.97 -14.46 -11.99
CA ALA A 258 2.46 -13.31 -11.23
C ALA A 258 1.57 -12.07 -11.37
N PHE A 259 1.09 -11.78 -12.59
CA PHE A 259 0.15 -10.70 -12.84
C PHE A 259 -1.20 -10.90 -12.14
N THR A 260 -1.71 -12.12 -12.14
CA THR A 260 -2.98 -12.45 -11.49
C THR A 260 -2.90 -12.17 -9.99
N PHE A 261 -1.84 -12.62 -9.32
CA PHE A 261 -1.62 -12.34 -7.89
C PHE A 261 -1.36 -10.87 -7.60
N ALA A 262 -0.57 -10.18 -8.44
CA ALA A 262 -0.33 -8.74 -8.31
C ALA A 262 -1.62 -7.90 -8.45
N ALA A 263 -2.55 -8.33 -9.31
CA ALA A 263 -3.85 -7.69 -9.44
C ALA A 263 -4.75 -7.95 -8.20
N GLN A 264 -4.78 -9.19 -7.70
CA GLN A 264 -5.55 -9.56 -6.52
C GLN A 264 -5.06 -8.83 -5.26
N ALA A 265 -3.75 -8.79 -5.09
CA ALA A 265 -3.04 -8.00 -4.09
C ALA A 265 -3.50 -6.54 -4.04
N SER A 266 -3.49 -5.92 -5.21
CA SER A 266 -3.87 -4.52 -5.40
C SER A 266 -5.31 -4.27 -4.95
N VAL A 267 -6.24 -5.16 -5.31
CA VAL A 267 -7.64 -5.11 -4.87
C VAL A 267 -7.78 -5.34 -3.37
N ALA A 268 -7.08 -6.33 -2.80
CA ALA A 268 -7.14 -6.62 -1.37
C ALA A 268 -6.70 -5.41 -0.53
N ILE A 269 -5.59 -4.78 -0.91
CA ILE A 269 -5.09 -3.55 -0.27
C ILE A 269 -6.11 -2.41 -0.38
N GLU A 270 -6.73 -2.22 -1.55
CA GLU A 270 -7.78 -1.21 -1.72
C GLU A 270 -8.97 -1.45 -0.78
N VAL A 271 -9.39 -2.71 -0.61
CA VAL A 271 -10.47 -3.07 0.32
C VAL A 271 -10.08 -2.84 1.78
N VAL A 272 -8.86 -3.22 2.18
CA VAL A 272 -8.35 -3.01 3.55
C VAL A 272 -8.29 -1.51 3.86
N ARG A 273 -7.70 -0.70 2.97
CA ARG A 273 -7.64 0.76 3.08
C ARG A 273 -9.03 1.38 3.17
N ALA A 274 -9.96 0.99 2.31
CA ALA A 274 -11.33 1.49 2.32
C ALA A 274 -12.07 1.11 3.63
N SER A 275 -11.80 -0.08 4.17
CA SER A 275 -12.35 -0.53 5.45
C SER A 275 -11.82 0.30 6.62
N GLU A 276 -10.51 0.58 6.65
CA GLU A 276 -9.91 1.44 7.66
C GLU A 276 -10.45 2.87 7.60
N ASP A 277 -10.54 3.45 6.41
CA ASP A 277 -11.07 4.80 6.22
C ASP A 277 -12.52 4.91 6.69
N ARG A 278 -13.35 3.90 6.39
CA ARG A 278 -14.72 3.82 6.90
C ARG A 278 -14.75 3.74 8.41
N ARG A 279 -13.92 2.89 9.04
CA ARG A 279 -13.85 2.75 10.49
C ARG A 279 -13.40 4.04 11.18
N ARG A 280 -12.46 4.77 10.57
CA ARG A 280 -12.03 6.10 11.03
C ARG A 280 -13.17 7.12 10.91
N LEU A 281 -13.90 7.13 9.81
CA LEU A 281 -15.06 8.01 9.60
C LEU A 281 -16.19 7.73 10.60
N GLU A 282 -16.49 6.46 10.87
CA GLU A 282 -17.49 6.06 11.87
C GLU A 282 -17.10 6.51 13.28
N THR A 283 -15.85 6.24 13.68
CA THR A 283 -15.30 6.70 14.96
C THR A 283 -15.41 8.22 15.11
N ASN A 284 -15.09 8.96 14.05
CA ASN A 284 -15.20 10.43 14.04
C ASN A 284 -16.65 10.91 14.08
N ARG A 285 -17.57 10.24 13.38
CA ARG A 285 -19.02 10.53 13.46
C ARG A 285 -19.54 10.31 14.86
N ASP A 286 -19.16 9.22 15.51
CA ASP A 286 -19.56 8.93 16.89
C ASP A 286 -19.01 9.96 17.88
N ARG A 287 -17.72 10.32 17.77
CA ARG A 287 -17.14 11.39 18.60
C ARG A 287 -17.89 12.71 18.43
N ALA A 288 -18.21 13.09 17.18
CA ALA A 288 -18.96 14.32 16.89
C ALA A 288 -20.41 14.27 17.42
N ARG A 289 -21.05 13.09 17.39
CA ARG A 289 -22.37 12.87 17.98
C ARG A 289 -22.32 13.04 19.50
N ILE A 290 -21.38 12.36 20.17
CA ILE A 290 -21.19 12.44 21.63
C ILE A 290 -20.91 13.89 22.07
N ALA A 291 -20.04 14.60 21.35
CA ALA A 291 -19.74 16.00 21.63
C ALA A 291 -20.99 16.90 21.57
N ARG A 292 -21.86 16.66 20.57
CA ARG A 292 -23.13 17.39 20.42
C ARG A 292 -24.11 17.06 21.54
N ASP A 293 -24.28 15.78 21.87
CA ASP A 293 -25.20 15.35 22.94
C ASP A 293 -24.76 15.88 24.32
N LEU A 294 -23.45 15.87 24.61
CA LEU A 294 -22.89 16.48 25.82
C LEU A 294 -23.17 17.98 25.88
N HIS A 295 -23.00 18.68 24.76
CA HIS A 295 -23.27 20.11 24.67
C HIS A 295 -24.77 20.42 24.88
N ASP A 296 -25.64 19.73 24.15
CA ASP A 296 -27.08 20.07 24.12
C ASP A 296 -27.83 19.57 25.36
N HIS A 297 -27.42 18.44 25.94
CA HIS A 297 -28.15 17.86 27.06
C HIS A 297 -27.48 18.07 28.41
N VAL A 298 -26.15 18.09 28.49
CA VAL A 298 -25.48 18.19 29.80
C VAL A 298 -25.14 19.64 30.12
N ILE A 299 -24.43 20.34 29.21
CA ILE A 299 -24.04 21.74 29.44
C ILE A 299 -25.28 22.62 29.60
N GLN A 300 -26.27 22.52 28.72
CA GLN A 300 -27.49 23.35 28.81
C GLN A 300 -28.28 23.10 30.10
N ARG A 301 -28.41 21.84 30.55
CA ARG A 301 -29.12 21.51 31.81
C ARG A 301 -28.39 22.02 33.04
N LEU A 302 -27.06 21.88 33.08
CA LEU A 302 -26.24 22.43 34.16
C LEU A 302 -26.36 23.95 34.22
N PHE A 303 -26.34 24.62 33.05
CA PHE A 303 -26.54 26.06 32.96
C PHE A 303 -27.91 26.48 33.53
N GLY A 304 -28.99 25.78 33.17
CA GLY A 304 -30.32 26.03 33.70
C GLY A 304 -30.43 25.78 35.22
N ALA A 305 -29.75 24.75 35.73
CA ALA A 305 -29.70 24.47 37.16
C ALA A 305 -28.95 25.57 37.92
N GLY A 306 -27.82 26.04 37.39
CA GLY A 306 -27.06 27.18 37.94
C GLY A 306 -27.91 28.44 38.04
N LEU A 307 -28.59 28.82 36.94
CA LEU A 307 -29.51 29.97 36.90
C LEU A 307 -30.66 29.86 37.93
N SER A 308 -31.20 28.65 38.12
CA SER A 308 -32.28 28.40 39.08
C SER A 308 -31.80 28.56 40.53
N LEU A 309 -30.61 28.06 40.85
CA LEU A 309 -30.01 28.21 42.18
C LEU A 309 -29.67 29.68 42.47
N GLN A 310 -29.14 30.39 41.48
CA GLN A 310 -28.78 31.81 41.60
C GLN A 310 -30.02 32.69 41.84
N ALA A 311 -31.15 32.37 41.20
CA ALA A 311 -32.42 33.06 41.43
C ALA A 311 -32.96 32.88 42.87
N VAL A 312 -32.79 31.69 43.46
CA VAL A 312 -33.21 31.40 44.84
C VAL A 312 -32.23 31.99 45.86
N SER A 313 -30.94 32.09 45.53
CA SER A 313 -29.90 32.64 46.41
C SER A 313 -30.24 34.04 46.93
N GLY A 314 -30.85 34.90 46.11
CA GLY A 314 -31.29 36.24 46.50
C GLY A 314 -32.50 36.30 47.42
N THR A 315 -33.12 35.16 47.75
CA THR A 315 -34.35 35.08 48.57
C THR A 315 -34.15 34.41 49.93
N VAL A 316 -32.95 33.88 50.21
CA VAL A 316 -32.61 33.16 51.45
C VAL A 316 -31.71 33.99 52.35
N ASP A 317 -31.45 33.52 53.57
CA ASP A 317 -30.52 34.17 54.50
C ASP A 317 -29.05 34.09 54.02
N ALA A 318 -28.18 34.93 54.59
CA ALA A 318 -26.80 35.07 54.16
C ALA A 318 -25.96 33.77 54.30
N ALA A 319 -26.24 32.92 55.29
CA ALA A 319 -25.51 31.66 55.45
C ALA A 319 -25.93 30.65 54.38
N THR A 320 -27.22 30.56 54.07
CA THR A 320 -27.75 29.71 52.99
C THR A 320 -27.36 30.22 51.61
N SER A 321 -27.33 31.54 51.38
CA SER A 321 -26.88 32.15 50.13
C SER A 321 -25.42 31.80 49.81
N ALA A 322 -24.52 31.88 50.80
CA ALA A 322 -23.12 31.51 50.60
C ALA A 322 -22.93 30.03 50.19
N VAL A 323 -23.77 29.13 50.72
CA VAL A 323 -23.78 27.72 50.30
C VAL A 323 -24.27 27.58 48.86
N LEU A 324 -25.35 28.26 48.48
CA LEU A 324 -25.89 28.22 47.11
C LEU A 324 -24.90 28.80 46.08
N GLU A 325 -24.22 29.91 46.39
CA GLU A 325 -23.16 30.49 45.55
C GLU A 325 -22.03 29.50 45.31
N SER A 326 -21.56 28.79 46.34
CA SER A 326 -20.53 27.75 46.18
C SER A 326 -20.97 26.60 45.26
N GLN A 327 -22.27 26.27 45.21
CA GLN A 327 -22.81 25.25 44.31
C GLN A 327 -22.89 25.75 42.86
N VAL A 328 -23.21 27.03 42.66
CA VAL A 328 -23.18 27.67 41.32
C VAL A 328 -21.75 27.66 40.78
N ASP A 329 -20.75 28.03 41.59
CA ASP A 329 -19.34 27.98 41.19
C ASP A 329 -18.89 26.55 40.79
N ALA A 330 -19.35 25.53 41.54
CA ALA A 330 -19.06 24.13 41.21
C ALA A 330 -19.71 23.68 39.90
N ILE A 331 -20.93 24.14 39.61
CA ILE A 331 -21.63 23.88 38.33
C ILE A 331 -20.87 24.56 37.17
N ASP A 332 -20.42 25.79 37.35
CA ASP A 332 -19.65 26.52 36.32
C ASP A 332 -18.28 25.87 36.06
N ALA A 333 -17.60 25.40 37.10
CA ALA A 333 -16.39 24.61 36.96
C ALA A 333 -16.64 23.32 36.16
N ALA A 334 -17.71 22.58 36.48
CA ALA A 334 -18.09 21.37 35.75
C ALA A 334 -18.44 21.66 34.28
N ILE A 335 -19.13 22.77 33.98
CA ILE A 335 -19.39 23.20 32.60
C ILE A 335 -18.09 23.47 31.84
N LYS A 336 -17.11 24.11 32.48
CA LYS A 336 -15.79 24.38 31.89
C LYS A 336 -15.03 23.09 31.59
N ASP A 337 -15.06 22.12 32.51
CA ASP A 337 -14.44 20.81 32.34
C ASP A 337 -15.08 20.05 31.17
N ILE A 338 -16.42 19.98 31.12
CA ILE A 338 -17.13 19.31 30.03
C ILE A 338 -16.87 20.01 28.69
N ARG A 339 -16.80 21.35 28.65
CA ARG A 339 -16.50 22.09 27.41
C ARG A 339 -15.10 21.75 26.88
N THR A 340 -14.13 21.50 27.78
CA THR A 340 -12.79 21.04 27.42
C THR A 340 -12.83 19.64 26.79
N VAL A 341 -13.63 18.72 27.36
CA VAL A 341 -13.85 17.38 26.80
C VAL A 341 -14.57 17.42 25.46
N VAL A 342 -15.62 18.24 25.32
CA VAL A 342 -16.36 18.45 24.06
C VAL A 342 -15.43 18.97 22.96
N PHE A 343 -14.55 19.92 23.30
CA PHE A 343 -13.57 20.45 22.35
C PHE A 343 -12.56 19.36 21.93
N ALA A 344 -12.03 18.58 22.88
CA ALA A 344 -11.13 17.47 22.58
C ALA A 344 -11.78 16.39 21.69
N LEU A 345 -13.07 16.06 21.91
CA LEU A 345 -13.84 15.12 21.09
C LEU A 345 -14.14 15.67 19.69
N GLY A 346 -14.43 16.97 19.57
CA GLY A 346 -14.72 17.65 18.30
C GLY A 346 -13.48 17.98 17.46
N ALA A 347 -12.31 18.08 18.10
CA ALA A 347 -11.01 18.32 17.47
C ALA A 347 -10.38 17.04 16.86
N GLY A 348 -11.10 15.92 16.84
CA GLY A 348 -10.66 14.67 16.22
C GLY A 348 -10.18 14.87 14.78
N GLU A 349 -8.85 14.78 14.62
CA GLU A 349 -8.06 14.55 13.40
C GLU A 349 -8.65 15.07 12.08
N ARG A 350 -9.11 16.32 12.04
CA ARG A 350 -9.39 17.00 10.77
C ARG A 350 -8.07 17.49 10.16
N GLY A 351 -7.43 16.59 9.42
CA GLY A 351 -6.49 16.88 8.34
C GLY A 351 -5.09 17.35 8.75
N LYS A 352 -4.16 16.40 8.89
CA LYS A 352 -2.67 16.44 8.79
C LYS A 352 -1.83 17.67 9.24
N GLN A 353 -2.36 18.80 9.68
CA GLN A 353 -1.65 19.84 10.42
C GLN A 353 -2.58 20.50 11.45
N LYS A 354 -2.21 20.47 12.74
CA LYS A 354 -2.91 21.22 13.79
C LYS A 354 -2.98 22.70 13.39
N ARG A 355 -4.14 23.33 13.57
CA ARG A 355 -4.33 24.76 13.28
C ARG A 355 -3.41 25.59 14.17
N THR A 356 -3.03 26.79 13.72
CA THR A 356 -2.11 27.67 14.44
C THR A 356 -2.61 27.96 15.85
N ARG A 357 -3.92 28.22 16.02
CA ARG A 357 -4.52 28.45 17.33
C ARG A 357 -4.37 27.26 18.28
N ASP A 358 -4.57 26.04 17.79
CA ASP A 358 -4.44 24.82 18.59
C ASP A 358 -3.00 24.61 19.05
N ARG A 359 -2.02 24.84 18.16
CA ARG A 359 -0.58 24.73 18.48
C ARG A 359 -0.15 25.71 19.59
N LEU A 360 -0.72 26.92 19.60
CA LEU A 360 -0.44 27.93 20.62
C LEU A 360 -1.05 27.54 21.98
N LEU A 361 -2.29 27.04 21.98
CA LEU A 361 -2.95 26.56 23.20
C LEU A 361 -2.26 25.33 23.80
N ASP A 362 -1.81 24.39 22.96
CA ASP A 362 -1.02 23.22 23.39
C ASP A 362 0.28 23.68 24.07
N THR A 363 0.99 24.62 23.45
CA THR A 363 2.25 25.16 24.00
C THR A 363 2.04 25.84 25.34
N ILE A 364 0.96 26.60 25.51
CA ILE A 364 0.61 27.21 26.80
C ILE A 364 0.32 26.12 27.83
N SER A 365 -0.47 25.11 27.46
CA SER A 365 -0.84 24.02 28.35
C SER A 365 0.39 23.21 28.80
N GLU A 366 1.35 22.97 27.89
CA GLU A 366 2.62 22.29 28.18
C GLU A 366 3.49 23.09 29.15
N VAL A 367 3.66 24.39 28.93
CA VAL A 367 4.54 25.23 29.80
C VAL A 367 3.95 25.39 31.20
N PHE A 368 2.62 25.41 31.31
CA PHE A 368 1.92 25.55 32.60
C PHE A 368 1.48 24.23 33.20
N ALA A 369 1.89 23.08 32.63
CA ALA A 369 1.57 21.77 33.17
C ALA A 369 2.13 21.64 34.61
N GLY A 370 1.24 21.45 35.58
CA GLY A 370 1.61 21.34 37.00
C GLY A 370 1.72 22.67 37.76
N LEU A 371 1.41 23.81 37.13
CA LEU A 371 1.29 25.10 37.81
C LEU A 371 -0.17 25.41 38.17
N SER A 372 -0.40 26.07 39.30
CA SER A 372 -1.75 26.42 39.80
C SER A 372 -2.35 27.67 39.14
N SER A 373 -1.56 28.45 38.40
CA SER A 373 -1.97 29.68 37.72
C SER A 373 -1.80 29.54 36.21
N THR A 374 -2.86 29.74 35.43
CA THR A 374 -2.81 29.78 33.96
C THR A 374 -2.81 31.22 33.45
N PRO A 375 -2.18 31.49 32.28
CA PRO A 375 -2.15 32.84 31.73
C PRO A 375 -3.51 33.24 31.18
N ARG A 376 -3.79 34.54 31.11
CA ARG A 376 -4.94 35.09 30.41
C ARG A 376 -4.64 35.16 28.91
N ILE A 377 -5.48 34.56 28.07
CA ILE A 377 -5.20 34.40 26.64
C ILE A 377 -6.27 35.12 25.82
N THR A 378 -5.84 35.95 24.86
CA THR A 378 -6.73 36.64 23.92
C THR A 378 -6.26 36.39 22.48
N PHE A 379 -7.19 36.08 21.58
CA PHE A 379 -6.95 35.97 20.15
C PHE A 379 -7.84 36.97 19.41
N SER A 380 -7.26 37.75 18.50
CA SER A 380 -8.01 38.70 17.67
C SER A 380 -7.62 38.54 16.18
N GLY A 381 -8.62 38.47 15.31
CA GLY A 381 -8.43 38.30 13.87
C GLY A 381 -8.30 36.84 13.40
N PRO A 382 -8.17 36.61 12.08
CA PRO A 382 -8.30 35.28 11.48
C PRO A 382 -6.93 34.57 11.37
N LEU A 383 -6.41 34.11 12.50
CA LEU A 383 -5.09 33.47 12.61
C LEU A 383 -4.94 32.24 11.69
N ASP A 384 -5.92 31.35 11.68
CA ASP A 384 -5.82 30.06 10.99
C ASP A 384 -5.85 30.18 9.46
N SER A 385 -6.36 31.29 8.92
CA SER A 385 -6.40 31.52 7.46
C SER A 385 -5.26 32.41 6.95
N LEU A 386 -4.64 33.23 7.81
CA LEU A 386 -3.60 34.19 7.41
C LEU A 386 -2.18 33.77 7.82
N ILE A 387 -2.03 32.82 8.75
CA ILE A 387 -0.72 32.36 9.21
C ILE A 387 -0.42 30.99 8.59
N HIS A 388 0.53 30.95 7.66
CA HIS A 388 1.06 29.72 7.06
C HIS A 388 2.07 28.97 7.96
N ALA A 389 2.38 27.71 7.62
CA ALA A 389 3.15 26.79 8.47
C ALA A 389 4.53 27.28 8.96
N PRO A 390 5.36 27.96 8.13
CA PRO A 390 6.65 28.50 8.60
C PRO A 390 6.47 29.53 9.72
N LEU A 391 5.62 30.54 9.48
CA LEU A 391 5.35 31.59 10.47
C LEU A 391 4.65 31.05 11.74
N ALA A 392 3.75 30.07 11.58
CA ALA A 392 3.10 29.43 12.72
C ALA A 392 4.10 28.70 13.63
N THR A 393 5.16 28.13 13.05
CA THR A 393 6.23 27.45 13.81
C THR A 393 7.06 28.44 14.60
N GLU A 394 7.40 29.57 13.99
CA GLU A 394 8.11 30.66 14.68
C GLU A 394 7.29 31.27 15.80
N LEU A 395 6.01 31.55 15.55
CA LEU A 395 5.09 32.10 16.55
C LEU A 395 4.99 31.19 17.80
N VAL A 396 4.91 29.88 17.59
CA VAL A 396 4.90 28.88 18.67
C VAL A 396 6.23 28.85 19.43
N ALA A 397 7.36 28.91 18.71
CA ALA A 397 8.68 28.92 19.33
C ALA A 397 8.89 30.17 20.18
N VAL A 398 8.52 31.35 19.67
CA VAL A 398 8.60 32.62 20.40
C VAL A 398 7.69 32.58 21.64
N LEU A 399 6.44 32.13 21.50
CA LEU A 399 5.52 32.00 22.64
C LEU A 399 6.10 31.08 23.72
N ARG A 400 6.64 29.92 23.34
CA ARG A 400 7.25 28.96 24.28
C ARG A 400 8.41 29.57 25.06
N GLU A 401 9.30 30.27 24.37
CA GLU A 401 10.45 30.93 24.98
C GLU A 401 10.00 32.04 25.95
N CYS A 402 9.07 32.90 25.53
CA CYS A 402 8.52 33.96 26.38
C CYS A 402 7.88 33.40 27.66
N LEU A 403 7.03 32.38 27.53
CA LEU A 403 6.36 31.77 28.67
C LEU A 403 7.32 31.03 29.60
N THR A 404 8.31 30.32 29.03
CA THR A 404 9.33 29.64 29.82
C THR A 404 10.16 30.64 30.64
N ASN A 405 10.50 31.78 30.05
CA ASN A 405 11.20 32.86 30.74
C ASN A 405 10.35 33.50 31.84
N ALA A 406 9.07 33.77 31.57
CA ALA A 406 8.15 34.30 32.57
C ALA A 406 7.98 33.34 33.76
N VAL A 407 7.73 32.06 33.50
CA VAL A 407 7.56 31.03 34.53
C VAL A 407 8.82 30.82 35.37
N LYS A 408 10.00 30.75 34.73
CA LYS A 408 11.26 30.47 35.44
C LYS A 408 11.83 31.68 36.17
N HIS A 409 11.65 32.89 35.64
CA HIS A 409 12.44 34.04 36.06
C HIS A 409 11.64 35.22 36.59
N ALA A 410 10.37 35.38 36.22
CA ALA A 410 9.61 36.59 36.56
C ALA A 410 9.06 36.59 37.99
N HIS A 411 8.76 35.41 38.56
CA HIS A 411 7.95 35.30 39.80
C HIS A 411 6.63 36.09 39.72
N ALA A 412 6.03 36.12 38.53
CA ALA A 412 4.81 36.85 38.24
C ALA A 412 3.57 36.18 38.88
N ARG A 413 2.60 36.99 39.30
CA ARG A 413 1.28 36.53 39.73
C ARG A 413 0.32 36.43 38.56
N ARG A 414 0.56 37.22 37.52
CA ARG A 414 -0.27 37.31 36.32
C ARG A 414 0.61 37.31 35.09
N ILE A 415 0.24 36.44 34.15
CA ILE A 415 0.82 36.39 32.80
C ILE A 415 -0.33 36.56 31.82
N GLU A 416 -0.15 37.44 30.84
CA GLU A 416 -1.12 37.72 29.78
C GLU A 416 -0.48 37.44 28.42
N VAL A 417 -1.22 36.75 27.54
CA VAL A 417 -0.82 36.44 26.17
C VAL A 417 -1.91 36.97 25.24
N ALA A 418 -1.53 37.81 24.29
CA ALA A 418 -2.40 38.27 23.23
C ALA A 418 -1.78 37.96 21.87
N VAL A 419 -2.58 37.41 20.95
CA VAL A 419 -2.17 37.23 19.55
C VAL A 419 -3.20 37.87 18.65
N GLU A 420 -2.75 38.84 17.87
CA GLU A 420 -3.62 39.70 17.07
C GLU A 420 -3.14 39.76 15.63
N ILE A 421 -4.08 39.83 14.68
CA ILE A 421 -3.78 40.18 13.29
C ILE A 421 -4.19 41.64 13.07
N THR A 422 -3.19 42.52 12.93
CA THR A 422 -3.39 43.96 12.76
C THR A 422 -2.47 44.49 11.67
N GLY A 423 -3.00 45.30 10.75
CA GLY A 423 -2.19 45.97 9.72
C GLY A 423 -1.45 45.03 8.76
N GLY A 424 -1.94 43.81 8.55
CA GLY A 424 -1.26 42.82 7.71
C GLY A 424 -0.07 42.14 8.38
N ALA A 425 0.03 42.22 9.71
CA ALA A 425 1.01 41.51 10.51
C ALA A 425 0.34 40.70 11.64
N VAL A 426 0.97 39.61 12.04
CA VAL A 426 0.68 38.96 13.32
C VAL A 426 1.49 39.66 14.40
N VAL A 427 0.85 39.96 15.53
CA VAL A 427 1.45 40.57 16.72
C VAL A 427 1.19 39.65 17.90
N LEU A 428 2.26 39.12 18.48
CA LEU A 428 2.27 38.38 19.74
C LEU A 428 2.74 39.30 20.85
N THR A 429 1.90 39.48 21.86
CA THR A 429 2.24 40.20 23.08
C THR A 429 2.22 39.24 24.25
N VAL A 430 3.34 39.15 24.98
CA VAL A 430 3.43 38.44 26.26
C VAL A 430 3.79 39.44 27.34
N PHE A 431 2.98 39.50 28.39
CA PHE A 431 3.17 40.37 29.55
C PHE A 431 3.20 39.56 30.83
N ASP A 432 4.14 39.87 31.71
CA ASP A 432 4.16 39.39 33.09
C ASP A 432 4.30 40.57 34.06
N ASP A 433 3.67 40.45 35.24
CA ASP A 433 3.77 41.45 36.32
C ASP A 433 4.90 41.14 37.33
N GLY A 434 5.94 40.44 36.87
CA GLY A 434 7.03 39.97 37.70
C GLY A 434 8.09 41.03 38.00
N ARG A 435 9.26 40.58 38.43
CA ARG A 435 10.37 41.43 38.89
C ARG A 435 11.16 42.17 37.80
N GLY A 436 10.73 42.10 36.53
CA GLY A 436 11.47 42.62 35.39
C GLY A 436 12.77 41.84 35.08
N ILE A 437 13.49 42.28 34.05
CA ILE A 437 14.78 41.72 33.61
C ILE A 437 15.91 42.51 34.31
N PRO A 438 16.78 41.84 35.11
CA PRO A 438 17.90 42.52 35.77
C PRO A 438 18.96 43.07 34.81
N ASP A 439 19.57 44.20 35.15
CA ASP A 439 20.70 44.77 34.40
C ASP A 439 21.87 43.76 34.33
N GLY A 440 22.30 43.42 33.10
CA GLY A 440 23.38 42.47 32.85
C GLY A 440 22.95 40.99 32.81
N ALA A 441 21.64 40.69 32.81
CA ALA A 441 21.14 39.33 32.62
C ALA A 441 21.59 38.74 31.27
N ARG A 442 21.77 37.42 31.22
CA ARG A 442 22.18 36.72 30.00
C ARG A 442 21.03 36.71 29.00
N LEU A 443 21.10 37.58 27.98
CA LEU A 443 20.02 37.82 27.01
C LEU A 443 19.91 36.77 25.89
N SER A 444 20.48 35.56 26.03
CA SER A 444 20.53 34.59 24.92
C SER A 444 19.15 34.14 24.42
N GLY A 445 18.18 33.98 25.33
CA GLY A 445 16.78 33.67 24.95
C GLY A 445 16.08 34.84 24.26
N LEU A 446 16.34 36.06 24.72
CA LEU A 446 15.76 37.28 24.15
C LEU A 446 16.38 37.62 22.78
N ALA A 447 17.68 37.39 22.61
CA ALA A 447 18.38 37.51 21.34
C ALA A 447 17.79 36.58 20.28
N ASN A 448 17.48 35.33 20.64
CA ASN A 448 16.80 34.37 19.75
C ASN A 448 15.41 34.87 19.33
N ILE A 449 14.64 35.47 20.24
CA ILE A 449 13.31 36.02 19.91
C ILE A 449 13.43 37.19 18.93
N THR A 450 14.40 38.07 19.13
CA THR A 450 14.67 39.21 18.23
C THR A 450 15.17 38.74 16.86
N GLU A 451 16.07 37.75 16.81
CA GLU A 451 16.59 37.19 15.56
C GLU A 451 15.47 36.53 14.73
N ARG A 452 14.56 35.80 15.37
CA ARG A 452 13.37 35.21 14.71
C ARG A 452 12.42 36.27 14.13
N ALA A 453 12.28 37.42 14.80
CA ALA A 453 11.52 38.54 14.22
C ALA A 453 12.18 39.04 12.93
N LEU A 454 13.49 39.30 12.98
CA LEU A 454 14.26 39.82 11.86
C LEU A 454 14.25 38.86 10.65
N LEU A 455 14.33 37.54 10.90
CA LEU A 455 14.28 36.51 9.86
C LEU A 455 12.96 36.55 9.06
N HIS A 456 11.88 37.04 9.69
CA HIS A 456 10.57 37.20 9.06
C HIS A 456 10.24 38.65 8.69
N SER A 457 11.23 39.53 8.56
CA SER A 457 11.00 40.98 8.29
C SER A 457 10.09 41.64 9.33
N GLY A 458 10.15 41.15 10.55
CA GLY A 458 9.36 41.56 11.69
C GLY A 458 10.12 42.45 12.66
N LEU A 459 9.44 42.80 13.75
CA LEU A 459 10.01 43.61 14.84
C LEU A 459 9.77 42.93 16.18
N CYS A 460 10.76 43.03 17.07
CA CYS A 460 10.61 42.63 18.47
C CYS A 460 10.97 43.80 19.37
N THR A 461 10.03 44.19 20.24
CA THR A 461 10.21 45.22 21.25
C THR A 461 10.09 44.58 22.63
N ILE A 462 11.11 44.74 23.45
CA ILE A 462 11.13 44.27 24.83
C ILE A 462 11.16 45.50 25.73
N THR A 463 10.14 45.63 26.55
CA THR A 463 10.09 46.66 27.60
C THR A 463 10.04 45.94 28.94
N SER A 464 10.93 46.30 29.85
CA SER A 464 11.02 45.66 31.15
C SER A 464 11.38 46.69 32.20
N ASP A 465 10.66 46.67 33.30
CA ASP A 465 10.95 47.47 34.48
C ASP A 465 10.62 46.65 35.73
N SER A 466 11.43 46.83 36.76
CA SER A 466 11.29 46.19 38.06
C SER A 466 9.95 46.48 38.76
N ALA A 467 9.29 47.61 38.44
CA ALA A 467 8.00 47.97 39.02
C ALA A 467 6.79 47.52 38.18
N SER A 468 6.92 47.44 36.85
CA SER A 468 5.80 47.11 35.95
C SER A 468 5.88 45.71 35.30
N GLY A 469 6.95 44.96 35.57
CA GLY A 469 7.19 43.64 34.98
C GLY A 469 7.77 43.71 33.57
N THR A 470 7.59 42.64 32.79
CA THR A 470 8.16 42.53 31.43
C THR A 470 7.05 42.39 30.39
N ARG A 471 7.18 43.16 29.29
CA ARG A 471 6.36 43.07 28.09
C ARG A 471 7.24 42.79 26.89
N ILE A 472 6.93 41.71 26.19
CA ILE A 472 7.55 41.33 24.93
C ILE A 472 6.48 41.44 23.86
N GLU A 473 6.73 42.30 22.87
CA GLU A 473 5.92 42.43 21.67
C GLU A 473 6.73 41.93 20.49
N TRP A 474 6.24 40.91 19.80
CA TRP A 474 6.86 40.30 18.64
C TRP A 474 5.89 40.39 17.47
N SER A 475 6.36 40.82 16.31
CA SER A 475 5.53 41.02 15.14
C SER A 475 6.20 40.49 13.88
N ALA A 476 5.40 40.01 12.94
CA ALA A 476 5.84 39.61 11.61
C ALA A 476 4.73 39.78 10.57
N PRO A 477 5.04 40.15 9.31
CA PRO A 477 4.06 40.27 8.24
C PRO A 477 3.36 38.94 7.94
N VAL A 478 2.05 38.98 7.70
CA VAL A 478 1.28 37.85 7.15
C VAL A 478 1.15 38.05 5.64
N THR A 479 2.06 37.47 4.86
CA THR A 479 2.01 37.59 3.39
C THR A 479 0.82 36.83 2.82
N ASN A 480 -0.05 37.53 2.07
CA ASN A 480 -0.98 36.89 1.16
C ASN A 480 -0.18 36.22 0.04
N SER A 481 -0.08 34.89 0.07
CA SER A 481 0.42 34.11 -1.06
C SER A 481 -0.61 34.10 -2.19
N SER A 482 -0.77 35.25 -2.86
CA SER A 482 -1.57 35.41 -4.08
C SER A 482 -1.27 36.76 -4.75
N GLN A 483 0.01 37.02 -5.05
CA GLN A 483 0.46 38.00 -6.05
C GLN A 483 1.98 37.87 -6.26
N SER A 484 2.41 36.86 -7.00
CA SER A 484 3.74 36.82 -7.65
C SER A 484 3.70 35.76 -8.75
N GLY A 485 3.22 36.16 -9.92
CA GLY A 485 3.10 35.28 -11.06
C GLY A 485 2.39 35.95 -12.24
N GLU A 486 2.74 37.19 -12.55
CA GLU A 486 2.49 37.81 -13.85
C GLU A 486 3.35 39.08 -13.95
N SER A 487 4.50 38.96 -14.60
CA SER A 487 5.22 40.02 -15.31
C SER A 487 6.17 39.37 -16.29
#